data_AF-A0A2K1KKB8-F1
#
_entry.id   AF-A0A2K1KKB8-F1
#
_cell.length_a   1.000
_cell.length_b   1.000
_cell.length_c   1.000
_cell.angle_alpha   90.00
_cell.angle_beta   90.00
_cell.angle_gamma   90.00
#
_symmetry.space_group_name_H-M   'P 1'
#
loop_
_entity.id
_entity.type
_entity.pdbx_description
1 polymer ?
#
loop_
_entity_poly.entity_id
_entity_poly.type
_entity_poly.pdbx_seq_one_letter_code
_entity_poly.pdbx_strand_id
1 'polypeptide(L)'
;MLFMCAHPALRPSVSSCFLTGSLQLWSGRGLAIESLLRRSAGRRTCKRLLVFVSASGQVDEPEDGDGKGDEQVQDMLVGMVRLQAGKMRVTEFVDERSKLLSDIADQAKEEYDKIAQDAMGKMDEASSKIISSVDAEAQAMEEELASARAQMEADSREFDEFEENVDKARSEGLFFKSLYSKPLKPWSDRTADEKKSIKEEAKIVFNVARKSGSSKTRRFLYGVLIFLLSLSLVEAVSNGEHPWPKLALYSFILVALVVQLTYESFMASDGGDSSQK
;
A
#
# COMPACT_ATOMS: atom_id res chain seq x y z
N MET A 1 -8.69 -36.98 31.30
CA MET A 1 -7.24 -37.25 31.31
C MET A 1 -6.70 -37.00 29.90
N LEU A 2 -5.63 -36.20 29.81
CA LEU A 2 -4.72 -36.00 28.66
C LEU A 2 -5.30 -35.21 27.47
N PHE A 3 -4.99 -33.91 27.31
CA PHE A 3 -3.75 -33.24 26.83
C PHE A 3 -3.44 -33.38 25.33
N MET A 4 -3.13 -32.21 24.74
CA MET A 4 -2.43 -31.90 23.48
C MET A 4 -3.28 -31.82 22.20
N CYS A 5 -3.53 -30.62 21.64
CA CYS A 5 -2.62 -29.62 21.04
C CYS A 5 -2.28 -29.94 19.57
N ALA A 6 -2.80 -29.12 18.65
CA ALA A 6 -2.03 -28.58 17.52
C ALA A 6 -2.70 -27.30 17.00
N HIS A 7 -1.89 -26.26 16.87
CA HIS A 7 -2.21 -24.88 16.53
C HIS A 7 -1.91 -24.65 15.00
N PRO A 8 -1.85 -23.43 14.44
CA PRO A 8 -2.47 -23.06 13.15
C PRO A 8 -1.45 -22.51 12.10
N ALA A 9 -1.93 -22.02 10.95
CA ALA A 9 -1.19 -21.09 10.08
C ALA A 9 -2.19 -20.19 9.32
N LEU A 10 -2.32 -18.90 9.67
CA LEU A 10 -1.71 -17.70 9.02
C LEU A 10 -2.12 -17.53 7.53
N ARG A 11 -3.03 -16.60 7.16
CA ARG A 11 -2.85 -15.13 6.88
C ARG A 11 -1.89 -14.81 5.72
N PRO A 12 -2.10 -13.75 4.88
CA PRO A 12 -2.60 -12.44 5.32
C PRO A 12 -3.62 -11.71 4.42
N SER A 13 -4.42 -10.91 5.13
CA SER A 13 -5.19 -9.75 4.67
C SER A 13 -4.30 -8.51 4.77
N VAL A 14 -4.12 -7.78 3.67
CA VAL A 14 -3.55 -6.43 3.58
C VAL A 14 -4.69 -5.43 3.79
N SER A 15 -4.76 -4.77 4.94
CA SER A 15 -4.17 -3.46 5.26
C SER A 15 -4.77 -2.31 4.43
N SER A 16 -5.93 -1.85 4.88
CA SER A 16 -6.54 -0.57 4.54
C SER A 16 -5.78 0.59 5.20
N CYS A 17 -5.22 1.49 4.40
CA CYS A 17 -4.71 2.78 4.86
C CYS A 17 -5.69 3.88 4.44
N PHE A 18 -6.43 4.41 5.41
CA PHE A 18 -7.03 5.74 5.36
C PHE A 18 -5.92 6.77 5.63
N LEU A 19 -5.78 7.78 4.77
CA LEU A 19 -5.25 9.10 5.16
C LEU A 19 -5.70 10.15 4.13
N THR A 20 -6.44 11.11 4.65
CA THR A 20 -6.87 12.38 4.05
C THR A 20 -5.69 13.32 3.79
N GLY A 21 -5.74 14.11 2.71
CA GLY A 21 -4.83 15.24 2.50
C GLY A 21 -5.06 15.96 1.18
N SER A 22 -5.83 17.05 1.22
CA SER A 22 -6.00 18.00 0.13
C SER A 22 -4.86 19.03 0.14
N LEU A 23 -4.17 19.24 -0.99
CA LEU A 23 -3.45 20.49 -1.27
C LEU A 23 -3.24 20.69 -2.77
N GLN A 24 -3.67 21.87 -3.22
CA GLN A 24 -3.52 22.40 -4.57
C GLN A 24 -2.05 22.68 -4.94
N LEU A 25 -1.86 22.75 -6.27
CA LEU A 25 -0.95 23.65 -7.00
C LEU A 25 0.41 23.09 -7.43
N TRP A 26 0.65 23.30 -8.73
CA TRP A 26 1.90 23.67 -9.40
C TRP A 26 2.59 22.69 -10.37
N SER A 27 2.58 23.17 -11.62
CA SER A 27 3.61 23.07 -12.65
C SER A 27 3.60 21.83 -13.54
N GLY A 28 3.00 22.03 -14.73
CA GLY A 28 3.45 21.35 -15.93
C GLY A 28 4.86 21.81 -16.28
N ARG A 29 5.81 20.89 -16.19
CA ARG A 29 7.03 20.86 -16.98
C ARG A 29 7.38 19.39 -17.22
N GLY A 30 7.16 18.95 -18.45
CA GLY A 30 7.69 17.68 -18.93
C GLY A 30 9.20 17.69 -18.83
N LEU A 31 9.75 16.92 -17.89
CA LEU A 31 11.15 16.57 -17.87
C LEU A 31 11.34 15.44 -18.88
N ALA A 32 11.77 15.83 -20.07
CA ALA A 32 12.47 14.95 -20.99
C ALA A 32 13.72 14.44 -20.27
N ILE A 33 13.74 13.15 -19.94
CA ILE A 33 14.94 12.48 -19.44
C ILE A 33 15.91 12.35 -20.61
N GLU A 34 17.07 12.97 -20.41
CA GLU A 34 18.21 13.02 -21.31
C GLU A 34 18.61 11.64 -21.83
N SER A 35 18.56 11.48 -23.15
CA SER A 35 19.28 10.44 -23.88
C SER A 35 20.76 10.83 -24.01
N LEU A 36 21.51 10.59 -22.94
CA LEU A 36 22.96 10.67 -22.93
C LEU A 36 23.56 9.38 -23.49
N LEU A 37 23.64 9.27 -24.81
CA LEU A 37 24.66 8.42 -25.47
C LEU A 37 25.07 9.00 -26.81
N ARG A 38 25.89 10.05 -26.66
CA ARG A 38 27.02 10.49 -27.48
C ARG A 38 27.50 9.44 -28.49
N ARG A 39 26.89 9.42 -29.69
CA ARG A 39 27.42 8.72 -30.88
C ARG A 39 28.26 9.70 -31.69
N SER A 40 29.49 9.94 -31.27
CA SER A 40 30.48 10.63 -32.11
C SER A 40 30.90 9.68 -33.23
N ALA A 41 30.33 9.87 -34.42
CA ALA A 41 30.81 9.26 -35.65
C ALA A 41 32.20 9.83 -35.99
N GLY A 42 33.23 9.16 -35.49
CA GLY A 42 34.63 9.41 -35.84
C GLY A 42 34.87 9.07 -37.31
N ARG A 43 34.77 10.09 -38.16
CA ARG A 43 35.14 10.10 -39.57
C ARG A 43 36.65 9.80 -39.67
N ARG A 44 37.03 8.53 -39.87
CA ARG A 44 38.43 8.14 -40.10
C ARG A 44 38.83 8.58 -41.51
N THR A 45 39.57 9.68 -41.61
CA THR A 45 40.32 10.04 -42.79
C THR A 45 41.48 9.05 -42.94
N CYS A 46 41.40 8.15 -43.93
CA CYS A 46 42.55 7.41 -44.41
C CYS A 46 43.54 8.38 -45.06
N LYS A 47 44.48 8.91 -44.27
CA LYS A 47 45.68 9.54 -44.83
C LYS A 47 46.55 8.44 -45.40
N ARG A 48 46.48 8.26 -46.72
CA ARG A 48 47.43 7.46 -47.50
C ARG A 48 48.75 8.22 -47.51
N LEU A 49 49.69 7.81 -46.65
CA LEU A 49 51.03 8.40 -46.61
C LEU A 49 51.82 7.78 -47.77
N LEU A 50 51.80 8.47 -48.92
CA LEU A 50 52.74 8.24 -50.02
C LEU A 50 54.10 8.78 -49.56
N VAL A 51 55.02 7.88 -49.24
CA VAL A 51 56.43 8.23 -49.01
C VAL A 51 57.07 8.43 -50.38
N PHE A 52 57.41 9.67 -50.69
CA PHE A 52 58.26 10.04 -51.82
C PHE A 52 59.71 10.02 -51.32
N VAL A 53 60.49 9.03 -51.74
CA VAL A 53 61.94 9.00 -51.49
C VAL A 53 62.60 9.89 -52.54
N SER A 54 63.10 11.04 -52.10
CA SER A 54 63.90 11.94 -52.92
C SER A 54 65.34 11.44 -52.91
N ALA A 55 65.75 10.75 -53.99
CA ALA A 55 67.14 10.39 -54.22
C ALA A 55 67.85 11.54 -54.93
N SER A 56 68.73 12.24 -54.21
CA SER A 56 69.69 13.19 -54.77
C SER A 56 71.09 12.66 -54.47
N GLY A 57 71.78 12.18 -55.50
CA GLY A 57 73.16 11.70 -55.43
C GLY A 57 73.59 11.06 -56.76
N GLN A 58 74.53 11.75 -57.41
CA GLN A 58 75.30 11.48 -58.63
C GLN A 58 75.26 10.09 -59.31
N VAL A 59 75.19 10.17 -60.64
CA VAL A 59 75.59 9.13 -61.59
C VAL A 59 77.10 8.99 -61.56
N ASP A 60 77.58 7.79 -61.22
CA ASP A 60 78.80 7.19 -61.76
C ASP A 60 78.58 5.66 -61.75
N GLU A 61 78.49 5.07 -62.95
CA GLU A 61 78.63 3.62 -63.20
C GLU A 61 79.97 3.43 -63.94
N PRO A 62 80.54 2.21 -64.05
CA PRO A 62 80.10 0.91 -63.52
C PRO A 62 81.24 0.15 -62.81
N GLU A 63 80.96 -0.79 -61.90
CA GLU A 63 81.78 -2.01 -61.75
C GLU A 63 80.98 -3.14 -61.10
N ASP A 64 81.09 -4.32 -61.71
CA ASP A 64 80.49 -5.58 -61.30
C ASP A 64 80.87 -5.97 -59.86
N GLY A 65 79.86 -6.20 -59.01
CA GLY A 65 80.08 -6.60 -57.63
C GLY A 65 78.85 -7.26 -57.01
N ASP A 66 78.83 -8.59 -57.08
CA ASP A 66 78.19 -9.57 -56.18
C ASP A 66 76.85 -9.18 -55.50
N GLY A 67 75.79 -9.90 -55.86
CA GLY A 67 74.40 -9.66 -55.44
C GLY A 67 74.14 -9.84 -53.93
N LYS A 68 74.61 -8.89 -53.12
CA LYS A 68 74.44 -8.86 -51.67
C LYS A 68 73.74 -7.57 -51.27
N GLY A 69 72.41 -7.63 -51.15
CA GLY A 69 71.58 -6.47 -50.82
C GLY A 69 71.85 -5.90 -49.42
N ASP A 70 71.58 -4.60 -49.24
CA ASP A 70 71.80 -3.85 -47.99
C ASP A 70 71.20 -4.53 -46.74
N GLU A 71 72.06 -4.80 -45.76
CA GLU A 71 71.73 -5.52 -44.52
C GLU A 71 70.70 -4.76 -43.66
N GLN A 72 70.76 -3.42 -43.64
CA GLN A 72 69.77 -2.58 -42.93
C GLN A 72 68.36 -2.66 -43.54
N VAL A 73 68.26 -2.70 -44.87
CA VAL A 73 66.96 -2.78 -45.55
C VAL A 73 66.33 -4.15 -45.31
N GLN A 74 67.15 -5.21 -45.28
CA GLN A 74 66.69 -6.56 -44.95
C GLN A 74 66.18 -6.66 -43.51
N ASP A 75 66.87 -6.07 -42.53
CA ASP A 75 66.43 -6.12 -41.12
C ASP A 75 65.12 -5.33 -40.89
N MET A 76 64.96 -4.17 -41.54
CA MET A 76 63.69 -3.45 -41.49
C MET A 76 62.53 -4.22 -42.14
N LEU A 77 62.80 -4.93 -43.23
CA LEU A 77 61.80 -5.78 -43.90
C LEU A 77 61.37 -6.94 -43.00
N VAL A 78 62.33 -7.60 -42.35
CA VAL A 78 62.08 -8.65 -41.35
C VAL A 78 61.27 -8.11 -40.16
N GLY A 79 61.62 -6.93 -39.66
CA GLY A 79 60.87 -6.24 -38.60
C GLY A 79 59.42 -5.94 -38.99
N MET A 80 59.19 -5.48 -40.23
CA MET A 80 57.85 -5.23 -40.75
C MET A 80 57.03 -6.53 -40.89
N VAL A 81 57.63 -7.60 -41.42
CA VAL A 81 56.98 -8.91 -41.54
C VAL A 81 56.62 -9.46 -40.16
N ARG A 82 57.52 -9.34 -39.17
CA ARG A 82 57.27 -9.76 -37.79
C ARG A 82 56.13 -8.97 -37.14
N LEU A 83 56.06 -7.67 -37.39
CA LEU A 83 54.97 -6.81 -36.91
C LEU A 83 53.63 -7.11 -37.59
N GLN A 84 53.63 -7.39 -38.89
CA GLN A 84 52.42 -7.82 -39.60
C GLN A 84 51.91 -9.16 -39.08
N ALA A 85 52.81 -10.12 -38.82
CA ALA A 85 52.46 -11.39 -38.20
C ALA A 85 51.96 -11.24 -36.75
N GLY A 86 52.52 -10.30 -35.99
CA GLY A 86 52.04 -9.95 -34.65
C GLY A 86 50.65 -9.32 -34.68
N LYS A 87 50.40 -8.41 -35.63
CA LYS A 87 49.10 -7.76 -35.83
C LYS A 87 48.02 -8.78 -36.19
N MET A 88 48.31 -9.71 -37.11
CA MET A 88 47.35 -10.74 -37.53
C MET A 88 46.87 -11.58 -36.33
N ARG A 89 47.79 -12.03 -35.46
CA ARG A 89 47.45 -12.79 -34.25
C ARG A 89 46.57 -12.02 -33.26
N VAL A 90 46.88 -10.73 -33.04
CA VAL A 90 46.06 -9.90 -32.14
C VAL A 90 44.68 -9.64 -32.74
N THR A 91 44.61 -9.38 -34.04
CA THR A 91 43.31 -9.17 -34.70
C THR A 91 42.45 -10.42 -34.69
N GLU A 92 43.05 -11.60 -34.90
CA GLU A 92 42.35 -12.88 -34.84
C GLU A 92 41.82 -13.18 -33.43
N PHE A 93 42.64 -12.99 -32.40
CA PHE A 93 42.20 -13.14 -31.00
C PHE A 93 41.06 -12.18 -30.63
N VAL A 94 41.13 -10.93 -31.09
CA VAL A 94 40.06 -9.95 -30.84
C VAL A 94 38.78 -10.32 -31.59
N ASP A 95 38.89 -10.85 -32.82
CA ASP A 95 37.74 -11.28 -33.60
C ASP A 95 37.07 -12.55 -33.02
N GLU A 96 37.87 -13.50 -32.51
CA GLU A 96 37.36 -14.69 -31.83
C GLU A 96 36.63 -14.32 -30.53
N ARG A 97 37.22 -13.43 -29.73
CA ARG A 97 36.60 -12.97 -28.48
C ARG A 97 35.36 -12.11 -28.72
N SER A 98 35.33 -11.31 -29.79
CA SER A 98 34.15 -10.51 -30.13
C SER A 98 32.97 -11.38 -30.55
N LYS A 99 33.23 -12.45 -31.33
CA LYS A 99 32.22 -13.46 -31.68
C LYS A 99 31.69 -14.17 -30.46
N LEU A 100 32.56 -14.65 -29.57
CA LEU A 100 32.14 -15.32 -28.33
C LEU A 100 31.29 -14.41 -27.44
N LEU A 101 31.65 -13.13 -27.32
CA LEU A 101 30.82 -12.16 -26.59
C LEU A 101 29.48 -11.89 -27.28
N SER A 102 29.44 -11.90 -28.61
CA SER A 102 28.18 -11.79 -29.37
C SER A 102 27.29 -12.99 -29.12
N ASP A 103 27.83 -14.21 -29.20
CA ASP A 103 27.07 -15.44 -28.98
C ASP A 103 26.49 -15.50 -27.56
N ILE A 104 27.27 -15.09 -26.55
CA ILE A 104 26.80 -15.00 -25.16
C ILE A 104 25.68 -13.95 -25.04
N ALA A 105 25.81 -12.81 -25.73
CA ALA A 105 24.78 -11.76 -25.69
C ALA A 105 23.48 -12.23 -26.34
N ASP A 106 23.56 -12.94 -27.46
CA ASP A 106 22.39 -13.49 -28.17
C ASP A 106 21.73 -14.62 -27.37
N GLN A 107 22.52 -15.53 -26.78
CA GLN A 107 22.01 -16.58 -25.89
C GLN A 107 21.33 -16.00 -24.64
N ALA A 108 21.98 -15.04 -23.98
CA ALA A 108 21.40 -14.39 -22.81
C ALA A 108 20.08 -13.72 -23.17
N LYS A 109 20.00 -13.04 -24.32
CA LYS A 109 18.75 -12.41 -24.78
C LYS A 109 17.64 -13.44 -24.97
N GLU A 110 17.93 -14.57 -25.62
CA GLU A 110 16.94 -15.64 -25.82
C GLU A 110 16.46 -16.23 -24.50
N GLU A 111 17.36 -16.46 -23.53
CA GLU A 111 17.00 -16.94 -22.20
C GLU A 111 16.16 -15.92 -21.42
N TYR A 112 16.53 -14.64 -21.47
CA TYR A 112 15.74 -13.57 -20.84
C TYR A 112 14.35 -13.45 -21.45
N ASP A 113 14.23 -13.51 -22.78
CA ASP A 113 12.93 -13.44 -23.46
C ASP A 113 12.05 -14.66 -23.08
N LYS A 114 12.63 -15.86 -22.96
CA LYS A 114 11.91 -17.06 -22.48
C LYS A 114 11.43 -16.92 -21.03
N ILE A 115 12.29 -16.45 -20.13
CA ILE A 115 11.93 -16.24 -18.73
C ILE A 115 10.84 -15.18 -18.61
N ALA A 116 10.94 -14.10 -19.38
CA ALA A 116 9.95 -13.04 -19.40
C ALA A 116 8.58 -13.55 -19.87
N GLN A 117 8.55 -14.33 -20.96
CA GLN A 117 7.31 -14.91 -21.47
C GLN A 117 6.70 -15.93 -20.51
N ASP A 118 7.49 -16.80 -19.87
CA ASP A 118 6.98 -17.75 -18.86
C ASP A 118 6.43 -17.03 -17.62
N ALA A 119 7.12 -15.99 -17.15
CA ALA A 119 6.66 -15.17 -16.03
C ALA A 119 5.35 -14.44 -16.36
N MET A 120 5.24 -13.84 -17.56
CA MET A 120 4.01 -13.20 -18.02
C MET A 120 2.87 -14.20 -18.17
N GLY A 121 3.11 -15.36 -18.77
CA GLY A 121 2.10 -16.41 -18.94
C GLY A 121 1.55 -16.93 -17.61
N LYS A 122 2.42 -17.19 -16.62
CA LYS A 122 2.00 -17.60 -15.27
C LYS A 122 1.23 -16.51 -14.54
N MET A 123 1.62 -15.25 -14.70
CA MET A 123 0.93 -14.12 -14.09
C MET A 123 -0.47 -13.95 -14.69
N ASP A 124 -0.63 -14.09 -16.00
CA ASP A 124 -1.92 -13.99 -16.68
C ASP A 124 -2.84 -15.17 -16.33
N GLU A 125 -2.30 -16.39 -16.20
CA GLU A 125 -3.05 -17.55 -15.72
C GLU A 125 -3.53 -17.36 -14.28
N ALA A 126 -2.65 -16.91 -13.38
CA ALA A 126 -3.00 -16.63 -11.99
C ALA A 126 -4.04 -15.50 -11.89
N SER A 127 -3.88 -14.44 -12.68
CA SER A 127 -4.81 -13.32 -12.76
C SER A 127 -6.19 -13.79 -13.25
N SER A 128 -6.24 -14.58 -14.32
CA SER A 128 -7.49 -15.13 -14.85
C SER A 128 -8.22 -15.98 -13.82
N LYS A 129 -7.49 -16.80 -13.07
CA LYS A 129 -8.05 -17.60 -11.97
C LYS A 129 -8.63 -16.73 -10.86
N ILE A 130 -7.90 -15.68 -10.45
CA ILE A 130 -8.37 -14.74 -9.42
C ILE A 130 -9.64 -14.03 -9.90
N ILE A 131 -9.63 -13.49 -11.12
CA ILE A 131 -10.79 -12.81 -11.71
C ILE A 131 -11.99 -13.76 -11.73
N SER A 132 -11.82 -14.99 -12.20
CA SER A 132 -12.91 -15.97 -12.23
C SER A 132 -13.47 -16.30 -10.84
N SER A 133 -12.61 -16.33 -9.81
CA SER A 133 -13.06 -16.55 -8.43
C SER A 133 -13.78 -15.35 -7.84
N VAL A 134 -13.33 -14.14 -8.15
CA VAL A 134 -13.95 -12.90 -7.70
C VAL A 134 -15.30 -12.71 -8.39
N ASP A 135 -15.41 -13.02 -9.68
CA ASP A 135 -16.67 -12.95 -10.41
C ASP A 135 -17.69 -13.95 -9.86
N ALA A 136 -17.25 -15.17 -9.50
CA ALA A 136 -18.11 -16.16 -8.87
C ALA A 136 -18.60 -15.71 -7.49
N GLU A 137 -17.72 -15.12 -6.67
CA GLU A 137 -18.08 -14.58 -5.36
C GLU A 137 -18.99 -13.35 -5.48
N ALA A 138 -18.75 -12.48 -6.47
CA ALA A 138 -19.59 -11.32 -6.76
C ALA A 138 -21.01 -11.74 -7.16
N GLN A 139 -21.15 -12.76 -8.01
CA GLN A 139 -22.46 -13.30 -8.39
C GLN A 139 -23.21 -13.91 -7.19
N ALA A 140 -22.51 -14.65 -6.33
CA ALA A 140 -23.10 -15.19 -5.11
C ALA A 140 -23.56 -14.07 -4.15
N MET A 141 -22.79 -13.00 -4.00
CA MET A 141 -23.19 -11.82 -3.21
C MET A 141 -24.38 -11.08 -3.83
N GLU A 142 -24.47 -10.99 -5.15
CA GLU A 142 -25.62 -10.40 -5.83
C GLU A 142 -26.90 -11.21 -5.59
N GLU A 143 -26.82 -12.55 -5.65
CA GLU A 143 -27.94 -13.45 -5.34
C GLU A 143 -28.35 -13.34 -3.86
N GLU A 144 -27.38 -13.28 -2.95
CA GLU A 144 -27.64 -13.11 -1.51
C GLU A 144 -28.32 -11.76 -1.23
N LEU A 145 -27.81 -10.66 -1.81
CA LEU A 145 -28.41 -9.34 -1.64
C LEU A 145 -29.81 -9.24 -2.25
N ALA A 146 -30.03 -9.88 -3.41
CA ALA A 146 -31.34 -9.94 -4.03
C ALA A 146 -32.34 -10.71 -3.16
N SER A 147 -31.93 -11.85 -2.60
CA SER A 147 -32.77 -12.64 -1.70
C SER A 147 -33.02 -11.91 -0.37
N ALA A 148 -32.01 -11.27 0.22
CA ALA A 148 -32.14 -10.48 1.43
C ALA A 148 -33.10 -9.30 1.25
N ARG A 149 -33.03 -8.60 0.10
CA ARG A 149 -33.96 -7.52 -0.21
C ARG A 149 -35.40 -8.03 -0.33
N ALA A 150 -35.61 -9.15 -1.00
CA ALA A 150 -36.93 -9.77 -1.12
C ALA A 150 -37.50 -10.20 0.25
N GLN A 151 -36.65 -10.72 1.15
CA GLN A 151 -37.03 -11.06 2.52
C GLN A 151 -37.40 -9.81 3.33
N MET A 152 -36.60 -8.74 3.26
CA MET A 152 -36.91 -7.48 3.95
C MET A 152 -38.23 -6.86 3.46
N GLU A 153 -38.56 -6.97 2.17
CA GLU A 153 -39.84 -6.51 1.64
C GLU A 153 -41.02 -7.37 2.12
N ALA A 154 -40.82 -8.67 2.30
CA ALA A 154 -41.84 -9.56 2.87
C ALA A 154 -42.04 -9.28 4.37
N ASP A 155 -40.95 -9.18 5.13
CA ASP A 155 -40.97 -8.88 6.57
C ASP A 155 -41.59 -7.50 6.84
N SER A 156 -41.33 -6.50 5.98
CA SER A 156 -41.96 -5.18 6.10
C SER A 156 -43.47 -5.25 5.93
N ARG A 157 -43.98 -6.09 5.01
CA ARG A 157 -45.43 -6.26 4.82
C ARG A 157 -46.06 -6.98 6.02
N GLU A 158 -45.40 -8.02 6.53
CA GLU A 158 -45.87 -8.71 7.73
C GLU A 158 -45.88 -7.77 8.94
N PHE A 159 -44.87 -6.89 9.07
CA PHE A 159 -44.81 -5.91 10.13
C PHE A 159 -45.91 -4.85 10.00
N ASP A 160 -46.19 -4.35 8.79
CA ASP A 160 -47.29 -3.40 8.54
C ASP A 160 -48.66 -4.04 8.89
N GLU A 161 -48.88 -5.30 8.53
CA GLU A 161 -50.09 -6.05 8.90
C GLU A 161 -50.18 -6.29 10.42
N PHE A 162 -49.04 -6.57 11.07
CA PHE A 162 -48.98 -6.71 12.53
C PHE A 162 -49.31 -5.40 13.24
N GLU A 163 -48.77 -4.26 12.79
CA GLU A 163 -49.09 -2.95 13.35
C GLU A 163 -50.59 -2.64 13.21
N GLU A 164 -51.19 -2.90 12.04
CA GLU A 164 -52.62 -2.69 11.83
C GLU A 164 -53.47 -3.59 12.75
N ASN A 165 -53.06 -4.85 12.92
CA ASN A 165 -53.77 -5.80 13.78
C ASN A 165 -53.64 -5.45 15.27
N VAL A 166 -52.47 -4.99 15.71
CA VAL A 166 -52.25 -4.51 17.09
C VAL A 166 -53.06 -3.25 17.35
N ASP A 167 -53.10 -2.32 16.40
CA ASP A 167 -53.90 -1.11 16.50
C ASP A 167 -55.39 -1.44 16.60
N LYS A 168 -55.88 -2.38 15.79
CA LYS A 168 -57.26 -2.89 15.87
C LYS A 168 -57.51 -3.53 17.25
N ALA A 169 -56.70 -4.50 17.67
CA ALA A 169 -56.85 -5.21 18.94
C ALA A 169 -56.77 -4.27 20.15
N ARG A 170 -55.94 -3.23 20.11
CA ARG A 170 -55.84 -2.21 21.15
C ARG A 170 -57.04 -1.27 21.15
N SER A 171 -57.62 -0.98 19.98
CA SER A 171 -58.78 -0.10 19.80
C SER A 171 -60.13 -0.73 20.16
N GLU A 172 -60.19 -2.05 20.35
CA GLU A 172 -61.39 -2.80 20.80
C GLU A 172 -61.74 -2.54 22.28
N GLY A 173 -60.80 -2.01 23.07
CA GLY A 173 -61.11 -1.35 24.32
C GLY A 173 -61.49 0.12 24.06
N LEU A 174 -62.76 0.48 24.30
CA LEU A 174 -63.33 1.85 24.11
C LEU A 174 -62.52 3.01 24.72
N PHE A 175 -61.52 2.73 25.55
CA PHE A 175 -60.67 3.70 26.22
C PHE A 175 -59.54 4.31 25.36
N PHE A 176 -59.03 3.63 24.32
CA PHE A 176 -57.76 4.03 23.68
C PHE A 176 -57.89 4.77 22.34
N LYS A 177 -59.06 4.82 21.71
CA LYS A 177 -59.28 5.54 20.44
C LYS A 177 -58.96 7.04 20.51
N SER A 178 -59.08 7.66 21.69
CA SER A 178 -58.81 9.09 21.89
C SER A 178 -57.33 9.42 22.09
N LEU A 179 -56.46 8.44 22.36
CA LEU A 179 -55.04 8.68 22.67
C LEU A 179 -54.13 8.61 21.43
N TYR A 180 -54.44 7.73 20.47
CA TYR A 180 -53.59 7.47 19.29
C TYR A 180 -54.08 8.18 18.01
N SER A 181 -55.21 8.88 18.07
CA SER A 181 -55.83 9.58 16.93
C SER A 181 -55.12 10.87 16.51
N LYS A 182 -54.00 11.23 17.15
CA LYS A 182 -53.15 12.35 16.74
C LYS A 182 -51.85 11.80 16.12
N PRO A 183 -51.72 11.79 14.79
CA PRO A 183 -50.44 11.50 14.18
C PRO A 183 -49.40 12.49 14.72
N LEU A 184 -48.24 11.99 15.16
CA LEU A 184 -47.16 12.83 15.63
C LEU A 184 -46.73 13.76 14.50
N LYS A 185 -46.98 15.05 14.66
CA LYS A 185 -46.51 16.05 13.69
C LYS A 185 -44.98 16.01 13.60
N PRO A 186 -44.42 16.13 12.38
CA PRO A 186 -42.99 16.28 12.15
C PRO A 186 -42.41 17.43 13.01
N TRP A 187 -41.15 17.31 13.43
CA TRP A 187 -40.49 18.32 14.29
C TRP A 187 -40.51 19.74 13.70
N SER A 188 -40.52 19.86 12.38
CA SER A 188 -40.66 21.14 11.65
C SER A 188 -41.98 21.84 11.96
N ASP A 189 -43.08 21.10 11.98
CA ASP A 189 -44.46 21.60 12.08
C ASP A 189 -44.95 21.84 13.52
N ARG A 190 -44.10 21.55 14.52
CA ARG A 190 -44.43 21.79 15.93
C ARG A 190 -44.34 23.27 16.27
N THR A 191 -45.31 23.75 17.04
CA THR A 191 -45.36 25.14 17.50
C THR A 191 -44.21 25.44 18.46
N ALA A 192 -43.85 26.72 18.60
CA ALA A 192 -42.73 27.13 19.44
C ALA A 192 -42.90 26.70 20.91
N ASP A 193 -44.14 26.58 21.38
CA ASP A 193 -44.45 26.21 22.76
C ASP A 193 -44.33 24.70 23.01
N GLU A 194 -44.73 23.86 22.05
CA GLU A 194 -44.49 22.40 22.10
C GLU A 194 -42.98 22.09 22.06
N LYS A 195 -42.21 22.84 21.29
CA LYS A 195 -40.75 22.70 21.25
C LYS A 195 -40.10 23.06 22.60
N LYS A 196 -40.69 23.98 23.36
CA LYS A 196 -40.19 24.36 24.69
C LYS A 196 -40.53 23.30 25.73
N SER A 197 -41.77 22.80 25.76
CA SER A 197 -42.18 21.75 26.71
C SER A 197 -41.35 20.47 26.52
N ILE A 198 -41.10 20.05 25.29
CA ILE A 198 -40.25 18.88 25.01
C ILE A 198 -38.80 19.12 25.46
N LYS A 199 -38.27 20.34 25.29
CA LYS A 199 -36.94 20.69 25.79
C LYS A 199 -36.89 20.71 27.32
N GLU A 200 -37.96 21.08 27.98
CA GLU A 200 -38.07 21.06 29.45
C GLU A 200 -38.14 19.63 29.97
N GLU A 201 -38.95 18.77 29.36
CA GLU A 201 -39.02 17.34 29.67
C GLU A 201 -37.66 16.66 29.43
N ALA A 202 -36.99 16.97 28.32
CA ALA A 202 -35.65 16.47 28.03
C ALA A 202 -34.62 16.94 29.09
N LYS A 203 -34.72 18.18 29.58
CA LYS A 203 -33.89 18.67 30.68
C LYS A 203 -34.18 17.95 31.99
N ILE A 204 -35.43 17.63 32.29
CA ILE A 204 -35.80 16.85 33.49
C ILE A 204 -35.20 15.45 33.42
N VAL A 205 -35.37 14.75 32.30
CA VAL A 205 -34.79 13.41 32.08
C VAL A 205 -33.26 13.47 32.13
N PHE A 206 -32.66 14.49 31.52
CA PHE A 206 -31.21 14.72 31.58
C PHE A 206 -30.73 14.95 33.02
N ASN A 207 -31.46 15.73 33.83
CA ASN A 207 -31.12 15.97 35.22
C ASN A 207 -31.28 14.73 36.10
N VAL A 208 -32.30 13.89 35.84
CA VAL A 208 -32.47 12.60 36.53
C VAL A 208 -31.33 11.64 36.15
N ALA A 209 -30.98 11.55 34.87
CA ALA A 209 -29.85 10.78 34.37
C ALA A 209 -28.50 11.29 34.93
N ARG A 210 -28.35 12.61 35.10
CA ARG A 210 -27.18 13.23 35.74
C ARG A 210 -27.09 12.87 37.22
N LYS A 211 -28.21 12.90 37.94
CA LYS A 211 -28.26 12.57 39.37
C LYS A 211 -28.01 11.08 39.61
N SER A 212 -28.45 10.19 38.72
CA SER A 212 -28.11 8.77 38.78
C SER A 212 -26.67 8.48 38.31
N GLY A 213 -26.16 9.24 37.34
CA GLY A 213 -24.82 9.07 36.75
C GLY A 213 -23.65 9.64 37.56
N SER A 214 -23.89 10.56 38.51
CA SER A 214 -22.84 11.23 39.29
C SER A 214 -22.57 10.56 40.66
N SER A 215 -22.58 9.23 40.76
CA SER A 215 -22.27 8.56 42.02
C SER A 215 -20.76 8.60 42.31
N LYS A 216 -20.39 9.09 43.50
CA LYS A 216 -18.99 9.16 43.95
C LYS A 216 -18.32 7.78 44.00
N THR A 217 -19.11 6.74 44.25
CA THR A 217 -18.67 5.34 44.32
C THR A 217 -18.19 4.80 42.97
N ARG A 218 -18.85 5.17 41.86
CA ARG A 218 -18.48 4.71 40.52
C ARG A 218 -17.13 5.27 40.06
N ARG A 219 -16.86 6.56 40.31
CA ARG A 219 -15.55 7.16 40.01
C ARG A 219 -14.43 6.57 40.84
N PHE A 220 -14.70 6.26 42.10
CA PHE A 220 -13.74 5.59 42.96
C PHE A 220 -13.39 4.19 42.42
N LEU A 221 -14.40 3.42 41.99
CA LEU A 221 -14.20 2.10 41.39
C LEU A 221 -13.33 2.18 40.12
N TYR A 222 -13.60 3.13 39.22
CA TYR A 222 -12.76 3.34 38.04
C TYR A 222 -11.33 3.76 38.39
N GLY A 223 -11.16 4.64 39.38
CA GLY A 223 -9.83 5.04 39.87
C GLY A 223 -9.02 3.85 40.40
N VAL A 224 -9.64 2.98 41.20
CA VAL A 224 -9.00 1.76 41.72
C VAL A 224 -8.65 0.80 40.58
N LEU A 225 -9.54 0.63 39.60
CA LEU A 225 -9.29 -0.26 38.46
C LEU A 225 -8.16 0.24 37.55
N ILE A 226 -8.10 1.55 37.29
CA ILE A 226 -7.00 2.19 36.55
C ILE A 226 -5.68 2.00 37.31
N PHE A 227 -5.68 2.16 38.63
CA PHE A 227 -4.50 1.99 39.47
C PHE A 227 -3.98 0.53 39.49
N LEU A 228 -4.87 -0.45 39.62
CA LEU A 228 -4.50 -1.87 39.53
C LEU A 228 -3.94 -2.22 38.16
N LEU A 229 -4.57 -1.70 37.10
CA LEU A 229 -4.16 -1.98 35.74
C LEU A 229 -2.81 -1.33 35.40
N SER A 230 -2.55 -0.11 35.88
CA SER A 230 -1.26 0.55 35.66
C SER A 230 -0.12 -0.17 36.40
N LEU A 231 -0.34 -0.64 37.62
CA LEU A 231 0.63 -1.49 38.34
C LEU A 231 0.93 -2.78 37.57
N SER A 232 -0.11 -3.46 37.07
CA SER A 232 0.09 -4.68 36.27
C SER A 232 0.86 -4.43 34.98
N LEU A 233 0.71 -3.25 34.37
CA LEU A 233 1.44 -2.87 33.15
C LEU A 233 2.92 -2.61 33.44
N VAL A 234 3.24 -1.98 34.58
CA VAL A 234 4.62 -1.73 35.03
C VAL A 234 5.33 -3.06 35.32
N GLU A 235 4.67 -3.99 36.02
CA GLU A 235 5.21 -5.33 36.28
C GLU A 235 5.40 -6.13 34.98
N ALA A 236 4.42 -6.08 34.06
CA ALA A 236 4.50 -6.74 32.76
C ALA A 236 5.66 -6.23 31.90
N VAL A 237 5.92 -4.92 31.92
CA VAL A 237 7.05 -4.31 31.20
C VAL A 237 8.38 -4.68 31.85
N SER A 238 8.45 -4.74 33.18
CA SER A 238 9.69 -5.07 33.89
C SER A 238 10.09 -6.53 33.73
N ASN A 239 9.13 -7.46 33.67
CA ASN A 239 9.42 -8.89 33.60
C ASN A 239 9.70 -9.37 32.16
N GLY A 240 9.34 -8.60 31.12
CA GLY A 240 9.69 -8.88 29.73
C GLY A 240 9.08 -10.16 29.11
N GLU A 241 8.30 -10.93 29.86
CA GLU A 241 7.79 -12.26 29.47
C GLU A 241 6.51 -12.22 28.60
N HIS A 242 5.94 -11.05 28.34
CA HIS A 242 4.64 -10.97 27.67
C HIS A 242 4.71 -10.64 26.17
N PRO A 243 3.98 -11.37 25.32
CA PRO A 243 3.90 -11.08 23.89
C PRO A 243 3.27 -9.69 23.68
N TRP A 244 3.92 -8.86 22.86
CA TRP A 244 3.48 -7.52 22.43
C TRP A 244 1.97 -7.30 22.23
N PRO A 245 1.19 -8.24 21.63
CA PRO A 245 -0.26 -8.07 21.48
C PRO A 245 -1.02 -7.97 22.81
N LYS A 246 -0.58 -8.66 23.87
CA LYS A 246 -1.22 -8.58 25.20
C LYS A 246 -0.98 -7.21 25.84
N LEU A 247 0.25 -6.71 25.73
CA LEU A 247 0.60 -5.37 26.22
C LEU A 247 -0.21 -4.28 25.52
N ALA A 248 -0.39 -4.40 24.20
CA ALA A 248 -1.22 -3.48 23.41
C ALA A 248 -2.70 -3.51 23.81
N LEU A 249 -3.24 -4.69 24.14
CA LEU A 249 -4.61 -4.82 24.63
C LEU A 249 -4.79 -4.15 26.00
N TYR A 250 -3.83 -4.35 26.92
CA TYR A 250 -3.86 -3.71 28.24
C TYR A 250 -3.68 -2.19 28.17
N SER A 251 -2.85 -1.69 27.26
CA SER A 251 -2.72 -0.24 27.06
C SER A 251 -3.99 0.37 26.46
N PHE A 252 -4.61 -0.30 25.50
CA PHE A 252 -5.87 0.13 24.90
C PHE A 252 -7.00 0.22 25.94
N ILE A 253 -7.14 -0.81 26.78
CA ILE A 253 -8.19 -0.80 27.82
C ILE A 253 -7.90 0.23 28.91
N LEU A 254 -6.64 0.51 29.22
CA LEU A 254 -6.26 1.59 30.13
C LEU A 254 -6.67 2.95 29.58
N VAL A 255 -6.39 3.23 28.30
CA VAL A 255 -6.81 4.48 27.64
C VAL A 255 -8.33 4.62 27.66
N ALA A 256 -9.05 3.54 27.33
CA ALA A 256 -10.52 3.53 27.37
C ALA A 256 -11.08 3.85 28.77
N LEU A 257 -10.51 3.27 29.83
CA LEU A 257 -10.91 3.55 31.21
C LEU A 257 -10.61 5.00 31.62
N VAL A 258 -9.47 5.55 31.20
CA VAL A 258 -9.13 6.95 31.48
C VAL A 258 -10.10 7.89 30.78
N VAL A 259 -10.49 7.61 29.53
CA VAL A 259 -11.51 8.38 28.80
C VAL A 259 -12.88 8.29 29.49
N GLN A 260 -13.26 7.12 30.00
CA GLN A 260 -14.49 6.98 30.79
C GLN A 260 -14.44 7.80 32.07
N LEU A 261 -13.31 7.78 32.79
CA LEU A 261 -13.12 8.55 34.02
C LEU A 261 -13.16 10.07 33.75
N THR A 262 -12.53 10.54 32.67
CA THR A 262 -12.52 11.97 32.31
C THR A 262 -13.90 12.44 31.88
N TYR A 263 -14.64 11.63 31.11
CA TYR A 263 -16.04 11.93 30.74
C TYR A 263 -16.94 12.05 31.97
N GLU A 264 -16.82 11.10 32.92
CA GLU A 264 -17.59 11.14 34.16
C GLU A 264 -17.18 12.30 35.08
N SER A 265 -15.92 12.69 35.07
CA SER A 265 -15.40 13.82 35.83
C SER A 265 -15.83 15.16 35.23
N PHE A 266 -15.84 15.27 33.90
CA PHE A 266 -16.31 16.45 33.18
C PHE A 266 -17.81 16.70 33.41
N MET A 267 -18.64 15.64 33.30
CA MET A 267 -20.07 15.71 33.64
C MET A 267 -20.33 16.07 35.12
N ALA A 268 -19.34 15.84 35.99
CA ALA A 268 -19.38 16.28 37.39
C ALA A 268 -19.04 17.76 37.59
N SER A 269 -17.98 18.21 36.92
CA SER A 269 -17.32 19.48 37.21
C SER A 269 -18.17 20.68 36.79
N ASP A 270 -18.98 20.52 35.76
CA ASP A 270 -19.95 21.53 35.28
C ASP A 270 -21.16 21.71 36.23
N GLY A 271 -20.98 21.38 37.52
CA GLY A 271 -21.98 21.44 38.58
C GLY A 271 -21.45 22.01 39.91
N GLY A 272 -20.23 22.55 39.93
CA GLY A 272 -19.62 23.16 41.11
C GLY A 272 -19.93 24.65 41.32
N ASP A 273 -20.35 25.37 40.27
CA ASP A 273 -20.36 26.85 40.29
C ASP A 273 -21.74 27.50 40.53
N SER A 274 -22.76 26.77 40.99
CA SER A 274 -24.09 27.34 41.28
C SER A 274 -24.49 27.31 42.77
N SER A 275 -23.54 27.14 43.68
CA SER A 275 -23.79 27.28 45.12
C SER A 275 -22.60 27.89 45.87
N GLN A 276 -22.27 29.15 45.56
CA GLN A 276 -21.78 30.10 46.58
C GLN A 276 -21.83 31.55 46.07
N LYS A 277 -22.66 32.36 46.75
CA LYS A 277 -22.90 33.81 46.66
C LYS A 277 -23.77 34.35 45.52
#